data_AF-A0A1H2T8U4-F1
#
_entry.id   AF-A0A1H2T8U4-F1
#
_cell.length_a   1.000
_cell.length_b   1.000
_cell.length_c   1.000
_cell.angle_alpha   90.00
_cell.angle_beta   90.00
_cell.angle_gamma   90.00
#
_symmetry.space_group_name_H-M   'P 1'
#
loop_
_entity.id
_entity.type
_entity.pdbx_description
1 polymer ?
#
loop_
_entity_poly.entity_id
_entity_poly.type
_entity_poly.pdbx_seq_one_letter_code
_entity_poly.pdbx_strand_id
1 'polypeptide(L)'
;MMRGKNFYIIFLVIVVTIVGLLFGMKNKASEEELKVRAFFPNAKKVRLVKNIADDMFISINFPGVKRAYEVDGDLKVFVSSCVGYNGPVDVLVAIDSSTDELLGIEILDHEESLDYAEHIESNWFLDRFKNIVANKYLNLVVLEKEKPEDIIQVTGATVSSQAVVNAVNAAIGAYQYLMKSLKMEGVADVVPQEMWEKDSNSFAINWEGGLIRINTEKIKEYEQVEIDVILINTTGTETPLSVKGPTLRDILEGEGIDLSDYEGIGVTGRDGYYTLIDKEKLETNDVILAWEVNGKPIKEDEKPVRVILPNELGPYWVKMVTNIDLYDKISPKDIDKVHIFEPLVEDIEPYYYEYYGSKDKSYELGRILSKFDEVDEKGFFTMVSVDGYVKNETISMVRQRYFIKVEGDNAPMNIAPTFKLGMNVKHMTHFSTTKDAVIFPNKMSQVVRTKDIGGKEGLLLEDVLLTAGMRWSEEARFALADRNGGEREISYEEMLNSYMVYDENMVSIYQGDRELMKDIIRVEKR
;
A
#
# COMPACT_ATOMS: atom_id res chain seq x y z
N MET A 1 -41.23 22.58 -26.52
CA MET A 1 -42.44 21.73 -26.33
C MET A 1 -42.51 21.36 -24.85
N MET A 2 -43.31 22.10 -24.06
CA MET A 2 -43.48 21.85 -22.62
C MET A 2 -44.20 20.51 -22.45
N ARG A 3 -43.53 19.51 -21.87
CA ARG A 3 -44.17 18.23 -21.52
C ARG A 3 -45.27 18.49 -20.49
N GLY A 4 -46.47 17.96 -20.72
CA GLY A 4 -47.64 18.21 -19.87
C GLY A 4 -47.45 17.66 -18.45
N LYS A 5 -48.20 18.21 -17.49
CA LYS A 5 -48.18 17.85 -16.05
C LYS A 5 -48.19 16.34 -15.79
N ASN A 6 -48.90 15.57 -16.63
CA ASN A 6 -49.00 14.11 -16.53
C ASN A 6 -47.67 13.38 -16.79
N PHE A 7 -46.81 13.93 -17.64
CA PHE A 7 -45.49 13.37 -17.90
C PHE A 7 -44.60 13.43 -16.64
N TYR A 8 -44.62 14.56 -15.94
CA TYR A 8 -43.84 14.73 -14.71
C TYR A 8 -44.34 13.82 -13.57
N ILE A 9 -45.65 13.60 -13.48
CA ILE A 9 -46.22 12.68 -12.48
C ILE A 9 -45.78 11.24 -12.76
N ILE A 10 -45.85 10.79 -14.02
CA ILE A 10 -45.41 9.44 -14.41
C ILE A 10 -43.91 9.27 -14.19
N PHE A 11 -43.11 10.27 -14.56
CA PHE A 11 -41.67 10.26 -14.34
C PHE A 11 -41.33 10.17 -12.84
N LEU A 12 -42.04 10.91 -11.99
CA LEU A 12 -41.82 10.89 -10.55
C LEU A 12 -42.19 9.53 -9.93
N VAL A 13 -43.27 8.89 -10.37
CA VAL A 13 -43.64 7.53 -9.93
C VAL A 13 -42.57 6.51 -10.34
N ILE A 14 -42.03 6.60 -11.56
CA ILE A 14 -40.95 5.73 -12.02
C ILE A 14 -39.69 5.94 -11.18
N VAL A 15 -39.30 7.19 -10.91
CA VAL A 15 -38.14 7.50 -10.07
C VAL A 15 -38.34 6.96 -8.65
N VAL A 16 -39.50 7.18 -8.03
CA VAL A 16 -39.79 6.65 -6.69
C VAL A 16 -39.77 5.12 -6.66
N THR A 17 -40.25 4.46 -7.72
CA THR A 17 -40.24 3.00 -7.83
C THR A 17 -38.81 2.47 -7.99
N ILE A 18 -37.98 3.12 -8.83
CA ILE A 18 -36.58 2.77 -9.02
C ILE A 18 -35.77 3.02 -7.74
N VAL A 19 -35.99 4.15 -7.07
CA VAL A 19 -35.35 4.45 -5.77
C VAL A 19 -35.78 3.45 -4.71
N GLY A 20 -37.06 3.05 -4.67
CA GLY A 20 -37.57 2.03 -3.77
C GLY A 20 -36.97 0.64 -4.03
N LEU A 21 -36.81 0.26 -5.31
CA LEU A 21 -36.13 -0.98 -5.71
C LEU A 21 -34.64 -0.95 -5.34
N LEU A 22 -33.95 0.17 -5.58
CA LEU A 22 -32.55 0.35 -5.20
C LEU A 22 -32.35 0.32 -3.68
N PHE A 23 -33.24 0.93 -2.90
CA PHE A 23 -33.22 0.84 -1.44
C PHE A 23 -33.51 -0.57 -0.93
N GLY A 24 -34.41 -1.31 -1.59
CA GLY A 24 -34.69 -2.71 -1.28
C GLY A 24 -33.51 -3.63 -1.55
N MET A 25 -32.74 -3.37 -2.60
CA MET A 25 -31.52 -4.12 -2.94
C MET A 25 -30.32 -3.75 -2.04
N LYS A 26 -30.28 -2.54 -1.48
CA LYS A 26 -29.15 -2.01 -0.68
C LYS A 26 -29.43 -2.01 0.83
N ASN A 27 -30.19 -2.99 1.31
CA ASN A 27 -30.53 -3.09 2.72
C ASN A 27 -29.38 -3.71 3.51
N LYS A 28 -28.56 -2.89 4.20
CA LYS A 28 -27.41 -3.34 5.03
C LYS A 28 -27.73 -4.53 5.95
N ALA A 29 -28.95 -4.58 6.49
CA ALA A 29 -29.39 -5.69 7.35
C ALA A 29 -29.43 -7.05 6.63
N SER A 30 -29.65 -7.07 5.31
CA SER A 30 -29.64 -8.31 4.51
C SER A 30 -28.22 -8.80 4.23
N GLU A 31 -27.24 -7.89 4.08
CA GLU A 31 -25.84 -8.25 3.87
C GLU A 31 -25.21 -8.79 5.17
N GLU A 32 -25.51 -8.15 6.30
CA GLU A 32 -25.07 -8.65 7.61
C GLU A 32 -25.65 -10.02 7.95
N GLU A 33 -26.92 -10.29 7.62
CA GLU A 33 -27.50 -11.62 7.83
C GLU A 33 -26.75 -12.71 7.03
N LEU A 34 -26.28 -12.39 5.82
CA LEU A 34 -25.45 -13.31 5.03
C LEU A 34 -24.11 -13.59 5.73
N LYS A 35 -23.47 -12.56 6.28
CA LYS A 35 -22.24 -12.70 7.09
C LYS A 35 -22.46 -13.54 8.34
N VAL A 36 -23.56 -13.30 9.07
CA VAL A 36 -23.97 -14.14 10.22
C VAL A 36 -24.13 -15.61 9.80
N ARG A 37 -24.78 -15.86 8.65
CA ARG A 37 -24.96 -17.23 8.13
C ARG A 37 -23.66 -17.88 7.68
N ALA A 38 -22.64 -17.12 7.30
CA ALA A 38 -21.32 -17.67 6.99
C ALA A 38 -20.66 -18.31 8.24
N PHE A 39 -20.84 -17.69 9.41
CA PHE A 39 -20.40 -18.26 10.69
C PHE A 39 -21.30 -19.41 11.18
N PHE A 40 -22.60 -19.37 10.86
CA PHE A 40 -23.59 -20.38 11.27
C PHE A 40 -24.33 -20.98 10.07
N PRO A 41 -23.68 -21.80 9.22
CA PRO A 41 -24.28 -22.30 7.97
C PRO A 41 -25.51 -23.19 8.18
N ASN A 42 -25.61 -23.83 9.35
CA ASN A 42 -26.72 -24.71 9.71
C ASN A 42 -27.84 -24.00 10.48
N ALA A 43 -27.77 -22.66 10.63
CA ALA A 43 -28.76 -21.89 11.36
C ALA A 43 -30.16 -21.98 10.71
N LYS A 44 -31.14 -22.45 11.48
CA LYS A 44 -32.53 -22.54 11.00
C LYS A 44 -33.21 -21.17 11.02
N LYS A 45 -32.90 -20.35 12.02
CA LYS A 45 -33.49 -19.03 12.20
C LYS A 45 -32.43 -18.03 12.66
N VAL A 46 -32.36 -16.89 11.97
CA VAL A 46 -31.55 -15.73 12.34
C VAL A 46 -32.49 -14.54 12.54
N ARG A 47 -32.35 -13.82 13.65
CA ARG A 47 -33.18 -12.64 13.98
C ARG A 47 -32.31 -11.50 14.49
N LEU A 48 -32.37 -10.35 13.82
CA LEU A 48 -31.75 -9.11 14.27
C LEU A 48 -32.45 -8.55 15.52
N VAL A 49 -31.67 -8.23 16.55
CA VAL A 49 -32.08 -7.59 17.80
C VAL A 49 -31.44 -6.19 17.87
N LYS A 50 -32.21 -5.16 17.52
CA LYS A 50 -31.72 -3.77 17.46
C LYS A 50 -31.67 -3.07 18.82
N ASN A 51 -32.55 -3.44 19.74
CA ASN A 51 -32.75 -2.72 21.01
C ASN A 51 -31.77 -3.16 22.11
N ILE A 52 -30.70 -3.88 21.76
CA ILE A 52 -29.69 -4.32 22.74
C ILE A 52 -28.95 -3.12 23.34
N ALA A 53 -28.75 -2.07 22.54
CA ALA A 53 -28.15 -0.81 22.97
C ALA A 53 -29.06 -0.02 23.92
N ASP A 54 -30.36 -0.34 23.99
CA ASP A 54 -31.30 0.29 24.92
C ASP A 54 -31.24 -0.32 26.33
N ASP A 55 -30.55 -1.47 26.51
CA ASP A 55 -30.33 -2.05 27.83
C ASP A 55 -29.45 -1.11 28.67
N MET A 56 -29.90 -0.81 29.89
CA MET A 56 -29.26 0.18 30.75
C MET A 56 -27.85 -0.23 31.19
N PHE A 57 -27.59 -1.53 31.36
CA PHE A 57 -26.27 -2.00 31.72
C PHE A 57 -25.34 -1.99 30.51
N ILE A 58 -25.82 -2.45 29.35
CA ILE A 58 -25.06 -2.44 28.08
C ILE A 58 -24.69 -1.02 27.66
N SER A 59 -25.64 -0.08 27.65
CA SER A 59 -25.40 1.30 27.21
C SER A 59 -24.37 2.04 28.06
N ILE A 60 -24.30 1.75 29.36
CA ILE A 60 -23.35 2.39 30.28
C ILE A 60 -21.97 1.73 30.21
N ASN A 61 -21.91 0.39 30.15
CA ASN A 61 -20.64 -0.34 30.30
C ASN A 61 -20.03 -0.78 28.97
N PHE A 62 -20.83 -0.96 27.92
CA PHE A 62 -20.40 -1.41 26.60
C PHE A 62 -21.03 -0.54 25.49
N PRO A 63 -20.83 0.80 25.50
CA PRO A 63 -21.44 1.73 24.55
C PRO A 63 -21.13 1.43 23.07
N GLY A 64 -20.08 0.64 22.80
CA GLY A 64 -19.73 0.18 21.48
C GLY A 64 -20.75 -0.79 20.88
N VAL A 65 -21.47 -1.56 21.69
CA VAL A 65 -22.41 -2.58 21.21
C VAL A 65 -23.65 -1.91 20.61
N LYS A 66 -23.84 -2.06 19.30
CA LYS A 66 -24.93 -1.41 18.56
C LYS A 66 -26.14 -2.32 18.37
N ARG A 67 -25.91 -3.59 18.05
CA ARG A 67 -26.96 -4.58 17.75
C ARG A 67 -26.43 -6.00 17.94
N ALA A 68 -27.32 -6.98 17.97
CA ALA A 68 -26.97 -8.39 18.01
C ALA A 68 -27.89 -9.24 17.13
N TYR A 69 -27.50 -10.47 16.85
CA TYR A 69 -28.31 -11.46 16.17
C TYR A 69 -28.54 -12.67 17.06
N GLU A 70 -29.81 -13.03 17.16
CA GLU A 70 -30.26 -14.29 17.73
C GLU A 70 -30.20 -15.37 16.65
N VAL A 71 -29.48 -16.46 16.92
CA VAL A 71 -29.31 -17.61 16.03
C VAL A 71 -29.84 -18.84 16.75
N ASP A 72 -30.91 -19.43 16.21
CA ASP A 72 -31.61 -20.58 16.78
C ASP A 72 -32.03 -20.44 18.26
N GLY A 73 -32.30 -19.21 18.69
CA GLY A 73 -32.84 -18.88 20.01
C GLY A 73 -31.84 -18.28 20.99
N ASP A 74 -30.53 -18.32 20.68
CA ASP A 74 -29.49 -17.71 21.51
C ASP A 74 -28.90 -16.46 20.85
N LEU A 75 -28.48 -15.48 21.66
CA LEU A 75 -27.66 -14.37 21.15
C LEU A 75 -26.24 -14.85 20.90
N LYS A 76 -25.88 -15.02 19.63
CA LYS A 76 -24.58 -15.58 19.21
C LYS A 76 -23.70 -14.61 18.44
N VAL A 77 -24.26 -13.53 17.91
CA VAL A 77 -23.51 -12.52 17.16
C VAL A 77 -23.79 -11.14 17.70
N PHE A 78 -22.74 -10.36 17.88
CA PHE A 78 -22.81 -8.97 18.30
C PHE A 78 -22.14 -8.10 17.24
N VAL A 79 -22.69 -6.92 17.02
CA VAL A 79 -22.05 -5.89 16.22
C VAL A 79 -21.70 -4.73 17.13
N SER A 80 -20.40 -4.47 17.24
CA SER A 80 -19.82 -3.42 18.06
C SER A 80 -19.11 -2.42 17.17
N SER A 81 -19.17 -1.13 17.53
CA SER A 81 -18.48 -0.05 16.84
C SER A 81 -17.61 0.70 17.83
N CYS A 82 -16.31 0.75 17.57
CA CYS A 82 -15.35 1.51 18.38
C CYS A 82 -14.54 2.46 17.50
N VAL A 83 -14.23 3.64 18.03
CA VAL A 83 -13.51 4.69 17.31
C VAL A 83 -12.01 4.38 17.30
N GLY A 84 -11.50 4.03 16.12
CA GLY A 84 -10.08 3.88 15.78
C GLY A 84 -9.47 5.20 15.30
N TYR A 85 -8.34 5.14 14.60
CA TYR A 85 -7.48 6.28 14.28
C TYR A 85 -8.17 7.39 13.46
N ASN A 86 -8.98 7.04 12.46
CA ASN A 86 -9.70 8.06 11.68
C ASN A 86 -11.16 8.18 12.09
N GLY A 87 -11.74 7.10 12.63
CA GLY A 87 -13.16 7.08 12.95
C GLY A 87 -13.64 5.69 13.38
N PRO A 88 -14.95 5.45 13.40
CA PRO A 88 -15.52 4.18 13.85
C PRO A 88 -15.06 2.98 13.00
N VAL A 89 -14.86 1.85 13.66
CA VAL A 89 -14.67 0.53 13.08
C VAL A 89 -15.80 -0.37 13.57
N ASP A 90 -16.67 -0.80 12.64
CA ASP A 90 -17.79 -1.69 12.91
C ASP A 90 -17.34 -3.14 12.77
N VAL A 91 -17.42 -3.91 13.86
CA VAL A 91 -16.96 -5.29 13.94
C VAL A 91 -18.13 -6.21 14.27
N LEU A 92 -18.34 -7.22 13.43
CA LEU A 92 -19.21 -8.35 13.69
C LEU A 92 -18.42 -9.42 14.45
N VAL A 93 -18.94 -9.88 15.58
CA VAL A 93 -18.29 -10.83 16.48
C VAL A 93 -19.19 -12.04 16.67
N ALA A 94 -18.73 -13.22 16.25
CA ALA A 94 -19.48 -14.47 16.37
C ALA A 94 -18.94 -15.34 17.53
N ILE A 95 -19.85 -15.78 18.41
CA ILE A 95 -19.54 -16.58 19.60
C ILE A 95 -20.34 -17.88 19.54
N ASP A 96 -19.68 -19.00 19.78
CA ASP A 96 -20.35 -20.29 19.97
C ASP A 96 -20.92 -20.37 21.40
N SER A 97 -22.26 -20.47 21.50
CA SER A 97 -22.95 -20.56 22.79
C SER A 97 -22.71 -21.89 23.54
N SER A 98 -22.17 -22.90 22.87
CA SER A 98 -21.91 -24.23 23.47
C SER A 98 -20.52 -24.36 24.07
N THR A 99 -19.51 -23.74 23.46
CA THR A 99 -18.12 -23.76 23.95
C THR A 99 -17.70 -22.45 24.63
N ASP A 100 -18.50 -21.40 24.51
CA ASP A 100 -18.18 -20.03 24.92
C ASP A 100 -16.92 -19.49 24.23
N GLU A 101 -16.66 -19.92 22.98
CA GLU A 101 -15.49 -19.50 22.20
C GLU A 101 -15.87 -18.55 21.06
N LEU A 102 -14.97 -17.64 20.73
CA LEU A 102 -15.05 -16.82 19.53
C LEU A 102 -14.87 -17.71 18.29
N LEU A 103 -15.88 -17.75 17.43
CA LEU A 103 -15.78 -18.38 16.11
C LEU A 103 -14.97 -17.54 15.12
N GLY A 104 -14.92 -16.23 15.37
CA GLY A 104 -14.19 -15.26 14.57
C GLY A 104 -14.87 -13.90 14.57
N ILE A 105 -14.27 -12.98 13.82
CA ILE A 105 -14.77 -11.62 13.64
C ILE A 105 -14.77 -11.25 12.15
N GLU A 106 -15.53 -10.23 11.80
CA GLU A 106 -15.52 -9.64 10.47
C GLU A 106 -15.69 -8.12 10.57
N ILE A 107 -14.90 -7.37 9.81
CA ILE A 107 -15.07 -5.92 9.69
C ILE A 107 -16.25 -5.65 8.74
N LEU A 108 -17.21 -4.85 9.18
CA LEU A 108 -18.41 -4.52 8.41
C LEU A 108 -18.28 -3.20 7.67
N ASP A 109 -17.72 -2.19 8.34
CA ASP A 109 -17.58 -0.82 7.88
C ASP A 109 -16.47 -0.17 8.70
N HIS A 110 -15.75 0.79 8.13
CA HIS A 110 -14.76 1.56 8.88
C HIS A 110 -14.51 2.92 8.23
N GLU A 111 -13.99 3.87 9.02
CA GLU A 111 -13.50 5.16 8.52
C GLU A 111 -11.95 5.24 8.49
N GLU A 112 -11.27 4.13 8.78
CA GLU A 112 -9.80 4.01 8.74
C GLU A 112 -9.17 4.32 7.38
N SER A 113 -7.91 4.77 7.40
CA SER A 113 -7.12 4.99 6.18
C SER A 113 -6.97 3.66 5.44
N LEU A 114 -7.01 3.69 4.11
CA LEU A 114 -6.97 2.48 3.27
C LEU A 114 -5.78 1.55 3.62
N ASP A 115 -4.60 2.14 3.85
CA ASP A 115 -3.39 1.39 4.19
C ASP A 115 -3.56 0.62 5.51
N TYR A 116 -4.22 1.20 6.51
CA TYR A 116 -4.49 0.53 7.78
C TYR A 116 -5.69 -0.42 7.73
N ALA A 117 -6.69 -0.07 6.93
CA ALA A 117 -7.90 -0.85 6.69
C ALA A 117 -7.57 -2.23 6.13
N GLU A 118 -6.74 -2.30 5.08
CA GLU A 118 -6.35 -3.57 4.45
C GLU A 118 -5.71 -4.54 5.46
N HIS A 119 -4.92 -4.00 6.40
CA HIS A 119 -4.26 -4.83 7.40
C HIS A 119 -5.22 -5.32 8.49
N ILE A 120 -6.13 -4.48 8.98
CA ILE A 120 -7.14 -4.91 9.97
C ILE A 120 -8.23 -5.80 9.35
N GLU A 121 -8.43 -5.73 8.04
CA GLU A 121 -9.32 -6.62 7.27
C GLU A 121 -8.63 -7.91 6.80
N SER A 122 -7.31 -8.01 6.95
CA SER A 122 -6.56 -9.18 6.52
C SER A 122 -6.92 -10.43 7.33
N ASN A 123 -6.99 -11.60 6.68
CA ASN A 123 -7.17 -12.88 7.36
C ASN A 123 -6.09 -13.12 8.43
N TRP A 124 -4.85 -12.63 8.20
CA TRP A 124 -3.76 -12.72 9.17
C TRP A 124 -4.11 -12.10 10.52
N PHE A 125 -4.86 -10.99 10.53
CA PHE A 125 -5.32 -10.34 11.75
C PHE A 125 -6.62 -10.96 12.26
N LEU A 126 -7.63 -11.13 11.39
CA LEU A 126 -8.96 -11.61 11.77
C LEU A 126 -8.96 -13.05 12.31
N ASP A 127 -8.11 -13.93 11.77
CA ASP A 127 -8.02 -15.32 12.21
C ASP A 127 -7.49 -15.47 13.64
N ARG A 128 -6.83 -14.44 14.17
CA ARG A 128 -6.29 -14.44 15.55
C ARG A 128 -7.36 -14.41 16.61
N PHE A 129 -8.58 -14.01 16.25
CA PHE A 129 -9.73 -13.96 17.16
C PHE A 129 -10.47 -15.30 17.25
N LYS A 130 -10.09 -16.32 16.46
CA LYS A 130 -10.76 -17.62 16.44
C LYS A 130 -10.30 -18.50 17.61
N ASN A 131 -11.20 -19.33 18.11
CA ASN A 131 -10.96 -20.34 19.15
C ASN A 131 -10.40 -19.75 20.46
N ILE A 132 -10.76 -18.51 20.78
CA ILE A 132 -10.45 -17.88 22.08
C ILE A 132 -11.70 -17.93 22.95
N VAL A 133 -11.54 -18.43 24.18
CA VAL A 133 -12.64 -18.50 25.15
C VAL A 133 -13.05 -17.08 25.57
N ALA A 134 -14.32 -16.74 25.36
CA ALA A 134 -14.91 -15.44 25.63
C ALA A 134 -15.22 -15.20 27.12
N ASN A 135 -14.43 -15.76 28.05
CA ASN A 135 -14.59 -15.59 29.50
C ASN A 135 -13.63 -14.55 30.11
N LYS A 136 -12.74 -14.00 29.28
CA LYS A 136 -11.79 -12.93 29.61
C LYS A 136 -11.73 -11.94 28.46
N TYR A 137 -11.21 -10.76 28.74
CA TYR A 137 -10.87 -9.80 27.71
C TYR A 137 -9.56 -10.13 27.01
N LEU A 138 -9.51 -9.76 25.75
CA LEU A 138 -8.35 -9.86 24.87
C LEU A 138 -7.40 -8.69 25.14
N ASN A 139 -6.10 -8.95 25.02
CA ASN A 139 -5.06 -7.93 25.15
C ASN A 139 -4.41 -7.69 23.79
N LEU A 140 -4.15 -6.43 23.45
CA LEU A 140 -3.34 -6.10 22.29
C LEU A 140 -1.85 -6.16 22.69
N VAL A 141 -1.05 -6.91 21.93
CA VAL A 141 0.41 -7.06 22.14
C VAL A 141 1.17 -6.74 20.86
N VAL A 142 2.44 -6.36 20.98
CA VAL A 142 3.20 -5.81 19.84
C VAL A 142 3.72 -6.90 18.90
N LEU A 143 4.45 -7.89 19.43
CA LEU A 143 5.23 -8.82 18.61
C LEU A 143 4.94 -10.29 18.91
N GLU A 144 4.66 -10.63 20.17
CA GLU A 144 4.55 -12.02 20.58
C GLU A 144 3.32 -12.27 21.44
N LYS A 145 2.75 -13.45 21.25
CA LYS A 145 1.61 -13.97 22.01
C LYS A 145 2.13 -14.75 23.22
N GLU A 146 2.04 -14.19 24.41
CA GLU A 146 2.41 -14.88 25.65
C GLU A 146 1.23 -15.65 26.24
N LYS A 147 0.01 -15.11 26.11
CA LYS A 147 -1.22 -15.67 26.66
C LYS A 147 -2.22 -15.99 25.56
N PRO A 148 -3.14 -16.95 25.78
CA PRO A 148 -4.20 -17.28 24.82
C PRO A 148 -5.06 -16.08 24.40
N GLU A 149 -5.29 -15.14 25.32
CA GLU A 149 -6.06 -13.91 25.11
C GLU A 149 -5.28 -12.79 24.40
N ASP A 150 -3.98 -12.95 24.13
CA ASP A 150 -3.20 -11.93 23.46
C ASP A 150 -3.41 -11.96 21.94
N ILE A 151 -3.62 -10.77 21.37
CA ILE A 151 -3.80 -10.47 19.96
C ILE A 151 -2.63 -9.59 19.52
N ILE A 152 -1.82 -10.12 18.60
CA ILE A 152 -0.71 -9.36 18.02
C ILE A 152 -1.29 -8.24 17.14
N GLN A 153 -0.85 -7.01 17.37
CA GLN A 153 -1.30 -5.84 16.63
C GLN A 153 -0.82 -5.87 15.17
N VAL A 154 -1.49 -5.10 14.33
CA VAL A 154 -0.95 -4.73 13.03
C VAL A 154 0.14 -3.69 13.22
N THR A 155 1.34 -3.96 12.68
CA THR A 155 2.46 -3.02 12.64
C THR A 155 2.05 -1.72 11.95
N GLY A 156 2.30 -0.57 12.60
CA GLY A 156 1.91 0.75 12.07
C GLY A 156 0.43 1.12 12.25
N ALA A 157 -0.44 0.20 12.66
CA ALA A 157 -1.88 0.45 12.87
C ALA A 157 -2.30 0.15 14.32
N THR A 158 -1.56 0.69 15.30
CA THR A 158 -1.77 0.38 16.73
C THR A 158 -3.16 0.82 17.21
N VAL A 159 -3.57 2.06 16.90
CA VAL A 159 -4.87 2.60 17.33
C VAL A 159 -6.03 1.85 16.67
N SER A 160 -5.94 1.56 15.37
CA SER A 160 -6.95 0.80 14.63
C SER A 160 -7.06 -0.65 15.12
N SER A 161 -5.93 -1.30 15.41
CA SER A 161 -5.89 -2.65 16.01
C SER A 161 -6.56 -2.64 17.39
N GLN A 162 -6.28 -1.62 18.21
CA GLN A 162 -6.89 -1.49 19.53
C GLN A 162 -8.39 -1.27 19.46
N ALA A 163 -8.87 -0.50 18.47
CA ALA A 163 -10.30 -0.28 18.26
C ALA A 163 -11.03 -1.60 17.96
N VAL A 164 -10.44 -2.46 17.12
CA VAL A 164 -10.99 -3.80 16.84
C VAL A 164 -11.01 -4.64 18.13
N VAL A 165 -9.91 -4.70 18.88
CA VAL A 165 -9.85 -5.43 20.16
C VAL A 165 -10.90 -4.92 21.17
N ASN A 166 -11.10 -3.61 21.27
CA ASN A 166 -12.13 -3.01 22.12
C ASN A 166 -13.54 -3.39 21.67
N ALA A 167 -13.81 -3.38 20.36
CA ALA A 167 -15.10 -3.78 19.81
C ALA A 167 -15.43 -5.25 20.14
N VAL A 168 -14.42 -6.13 20.07
CA VAL A 168 -14.54 -7.54 20.46
C VAL A 168 -14.74 -7.69 21.97
N ASN A 169 -13.97 -6.97 22.79
CA ASN A 169 -14.14 -7.00 24.24
C ASN A 169 -15.51 -6.46 24.69
N ALA A 170 -16.04 -5.43 24.04
CA ALA A 170 -17.39 -4.94 24.28
C ALA A 170 -18.46 -6.01 23.94
N ALA A 171 -18.27 -6.74 22.83
CA ALA A 171 -19.13 -7.87 22.46
C ALA A 171 -19.06 -9.03 23.49
N ILE A 172 -17.85 -9.39 23.94
CA ILE A 172 -17.64 -10.39 25.00
C ILE A 172 -18.36 -9.99 26.28
N GLY A 173 -18.21 -8.73 26.72
CA GLY A 173 -18.87 -8.21 27.91
C GLY A 173 -20.40 -8.28 27.82
N ALA A 174 -20.95 -7.88 26.68
CA ALA A 174 -22.40 -7.98 26.43
C ALA A 174 -22.90 -9.43 26.39
N TYR A 175 -22.15 -10.34 25.76
CA TYR A 175 -22.45 -11.77 25.73
C TYR A 175 -22.47 -12.37 27.15
N GLN A 176 -21.44 -12.09 27.96
CA GLN A 176 -21.34 -12.58 29.33
C GLN A 176 -22.49 -12.05 30.21
N TYR A 177 -22.87 -10.79 30.04
CA TYR A 177 -24.01 -10.22 30.76
C TYR A 177 -25.34 -10.86 30.35
N LEU A 178 -25.63 -10.96 29.05
CA LEU A 178 -26.95 -11.38 28.57
C LEU A 178 -27.16 -12.89 28.60
N MET A 179 -26.12 -13.67 28.33
CA MET A 179 -26.21 -15.14 28.24
C MET A 179 -25.79 -15.84 29.53
N LYS A 180 -24.92 -15.22 30.35
CA LYS A 180 -24.37 -15.83 31.58
C LYS A 180 -24.71 -15.06 32.85
N SER A 181 -25.35 -13.89 32.74
CA SER A 181 -25.62 -13.00 33.88
C SER A 181 -24.36 -12.56 34.64
N LEU A 182 -23.20 -12.57 33.97
CA LEU A 182 -21.91 -12.16 34.52
C LEU A 182 -21.61 -10.72 34.13
N LYS A 183 -21.37 -9.86 35.12
CA LYS A 183 -21.04 -8.45 34.92
C LYS A 183 -19.53 -8.29 34.85
N MET A 184 -19.01 -7.96 33.68
CA MET A 184 -17.60 -7.63 33.46
C MET A 184 -17.35 -6.12 33.60
N GLU A 185 -16.07 -5.73 33.68
CA GLU A 185 -15.65 -4.33 33.66
C GLU A 185 -16.05 -3.64 32.34
N GLY A 186 -16.41 -2.37 32.38
CA GLY A 186 -16.84 -1.64 31.18
C GLY A 186 -15.71 -1.47 30.15
N VAL A 187 -16.08 -1.47 28.87
CA VAL A 187 -15.18 -1.24 27.73
C VAL A 187 -15.65 -0.01 26.99
N ALA A 188 -14.81 1.02 26.95
CA ALA A 188 -15.10 2.25 26.22
C ALA A 188 -15.14 1.99 24.71
N ASP A 189 -15.97 2.76 24.00
CA ASP A 189 -16.09 2.73 22.54
C ASP A 189 -15.09 3.65 21.84
N VAL A 190 -14.16 4.23 22.59
CA VAL A 190 -13.08 5.07 22.08
C VAL A 190 -11.74 4.57 22.60
N VAL A 191 -10.72 4.53 21.75
CA VAL A 191 -9.35 4.20 22.17
C VAL A 191 -8.80 5.37 23.02
N PRO A 192 -8.14 5.12 24.17
CA PRO A 192 -7.61 6.18 25.04
C PRO A 192 -6.73 7.19 24.29
N GLN A 193 -6.92 8.49 24.52
CA GLN A 193 -6.16 9.57 23.84
C GLN A 193 -4.63 9.41 23.98
N GLU A 194 -4.15 8.81 25.06
CA GLU A 194 -2.74 8.50 25.30
C GLU A 194 -2.12 7.57 24.23
N MET A 195 -2.93 6.76 23.53
CA MET A 195 -2.47 5.98 22.36
C MET A 195 -2.45 6.80 21.07
N TRP A 196 -3.32 7.80 20.94
CA TRP A 196 -3.41 8.66 19.76
C TRP A 196 -2.26 9.66 19.68
N GLU A 197 -1.91 10.26 20.83
CA GLU A 197 -0.76 11.16 20.94
C GLU A 197 0.57 10.42 20.69
N LYS A 198 0.59 9.09 20.83
CA LYS A 198 1.75 8.27 20.50
C LYS A 198 1.92 8.10 18.99
N ASP A 199 0.89 7.95 18.16
CA ASP A 199 1.09 7.66 16.72
C ASP A 199 1.59 8.86 15.92
N SER A 200 1.07 10.07 16.15
CA SER A 200 1.51 11.27 15.40
C SER A 200 2.84 11.84 15.89
N ASN A 201 3.21 11.56 17.14
CA ASN A 201 4.44 12.04 17.78
C ASN A 201 5.46 10.92 18.00
N SER A 202 5.33 9.77 17.34
CA SER A 202 6.37 8.75 17.36
C SER A 202 6.49 8.02 16.03
N PHE A 203 7.66 7.43 15.82
CA PHE A 203 7.96 6.58 14.68
C PHE A 203 8.63 5.30 15.16
N ALA A 204 8.61 4.28 14.32
CA ALA A 204 9.27 3.01 14.55
C ALA A 204 10.52 2.88 13.68
N ILE A 205 11.57 2.27 14.21
CA ILE A 205 12.69 1.74 13.45
C ILE A 205 12.62 0.22 13.60
N ASN A 206 12.51 -0.51 12.50
CA ASN A 206 12.28 -1.95 12.46
C ASN A 206 13.46 -2.66 11.79
N TRP A 207 13.85 -3.82 12.30
CA TRP A 207 14.85 -4.71 11.71
C TRP A 207 14.43 -6.17 11.89
N GLU A 208 15.15 -7.12 11.28
CA GLU A 208 14.84 -8.54 11.47
C GLU A 208 15.00 -8.94 12.96
N GLY A 209 13.88 -9.32 13.59
CA GLY A 209 13.86 -9.78 14.97
C GLY A 209 13.70 -8.68 16.03
N GLY A 210 13.50 -7.42 15.65
CA GLY A 210 13.28 -6.35 16.64
C GLY A 210 12.73 -5.05 16.08
N LEU A 211 12.28 -4.19 16.99
CA LEU A 211 11.91 -2.82 16.69
C LEU A 211 12.14 -1.92 17.89
N ILE A 212 12.38 -0.64 17.62
CA ILE A 212 12.33 0.43 18.62
C ILE A 212 11.32 1.47 18.19
N ARG A 213 10.58 1.99 19.17
CA ARG A 213 9.66 3.12 18.98
C ARG A 213 10.21 4.36 19.69
N ILE A 214 10.26 5.48 18.96
CA ILE A 214 10.83 6.74 19.44
C ILE A 214 9.82 7.86 19.27
N ASN A 215 9.54 8.58 20.35
CA ASN A 215 8.64 9.73 20.32
C ASN A 215 9.40 11.07 20.32
N THR A 216 8.67 12.18 20.18
CA THR A 216 9.23 13.54 20.11
C THR A 216 10.00 13.98 21.37
N GLU A 217 9.81 13.31 22.50
CA GLU A 217 10.60 13.60 23.72
C GLU A 217 11.83 12.70 23.78
N LYS A 218 11.67 11.38 23.58
CA LYS A 218 12.75 10.40 23.57
C LYS A 218 13.81 10.72 22.50
N ILE A 219 13.41 11.24 21.33
CA ILE A 219 14.36 11.60 20.27
C ILE A 219 15.40 12.64 20.73
N LYS A 220 15.05 13.49 21.71
CA LYS A 220 15.92 14.54 22.25
C LYS A 220 16.94 14.01 23.27
N GLU A 221 16.74 12.80 23.77
CA GLU A 221 17.61 12.16 24.76
C GLU A 221 18.86 11.53 24.13
N TYR A 222 18.81 11.20 22.84
CA TYR A 222 19.97 10.71 22.08
C TYR A 222 21.03 11.80 21.88
N GLU A 223 22.24 11.41 21.48
CA GLU A 223 23.27 12.37 21.08
C GLU A 223 22.79 13.19 19.88
N GLN A 224 22.86 14.53 19.99
CA GLN A 224 22.31 15.44 19.00
C GLN A 224 23.42 15.99 18.12
N VAL A 225 23.23 15.95 16.81
CA VAL A 225 24.03 16.72 15.86
C VAL A 225 23.28 17.97 15.42
N GLU A 226 24.03 19.05 15.17
CA GLU A 226 23.51 20.28 14.59
C GLU A 226 24.34 20.60 13.35
N ILE A 227 23.70 20.65 12.19
CA ILE A 227 24.38 20.76 10.90
C ILE A 227 23.62 21.71 9.97
N ASP A 228 24.38 22.52 9.24
CA ASP A 228 23.87 23.33 8.15
C ASP A 228 23.88 22.51 6.86
N VAL A 229 22.72 22.41 6.22
CA VAL A 229 22.50 21.59 5.02
C VAL A 229 21.77 22.41 3.96
N ILE A 230 21.92 22.01 2.70
CA ILE A 230 21.22 22.64 1.57
C ILE A 230 20.19 21.64 1.04
N LEU A 231 18.91 21.98 1.18
CA LEU A 231 17.84 21.22 0.55
C LEU A 231 17.77 21.61 -0.93
N ILE A 232 18.09 20.66 -1.80
CA ILE A 232 17.93 20.82 -3.25
C ILE A 232 16.60 20.19 -3.66
N ASN A 233 15.64 21.03 -4.02
CA ASN A 233 14.36 20.56 -4.54
C ASN A 233 14.52 20.03 -5.97
N THR A 234 13.56 19.23 -6.44
CA THR A 234 13.54 18.69 -7.82
C THR A 234 13.47 19.77 -8.91
N THR A 235 13.12 21.01 -8.54
CA THR A 235 13.18 22.19 -9.43
C THR A 235 14.57 22.83 -9.52
N GLY A 236 15.57 22.30 -8.81
CA GLY A 236 16.90 22.89 -8.65
C GLY A 236 16.95 24.07 -7.68
N THR A 237 15.86 24.35 -6.96
CA THR A 237 15.84 25.41 -5.95
C THR A 237 16.56 24.95 -4.70
N GLU A 238 17.60 25.69 -4.31
CA GLU A 238 18.39 25.44 -3.11
C GLU A 238 17.82 26.23 -1.93
N THR A 239 17.60 25.55 -0.80
CA THR A 239 17.14 26.16 0.45
C THR A 239 18.11 25.80 1.58
N PRO A 240 18.88 26.75 2.11
CA PRO A 240 19.73 26.49 3.26
C PRO A 240 18.88 26.28 4.51
N LEU A 241 19.21 25.25 5.28
CA LEU A 241 18.55 24.88 6.52
C LEU A 241 19.61 24.56 7.58
N SER A 242 19.39 25.01 8.80
CA SER A 242 20.11 24.51 9.97
C SER A 242 19.22 23.47 10.65
N VAL A 243 19.69 22.23 10.79
CA VAL A 243 18.86 21.14 11.32
C VAL A 243 19.51 20.53 12.55
N LYS A 244 18.66 20.02 13.45
CA LYS A 244 19.11 19.36 14.68
C LYS A 244 18.29 18.11 14.97
N GLY A 245 19.03 17.05 15.30
CA GLY A 245 18.50 15.73 15.63
C GLY A 245 19.64 14.72 15.79
N PRO A 246 19.36 13.52 16.29
CA PRO A 246 20.34 12.44 16.32
C PRO A 246 20.55 11.83 14.93
N THR A 247 21.68 11.13 14.75
CA THR A 247 21.86 10.27 13.57
C THR A 247 21.15 8.93 13.80
N LEU A 248 20.68 8.31 12.72
CA LEU A 248 20.11 6.97 12.76
C LEU A 248 21.17 5.94 13.23
N ARG A 249 22.43 6.13 12.84
CA ARG A 249 23.55 5.27 13.23
C ARG A 249 23.73 5.25 14.74
N ASP A 250 23.80 6.42 15.39
CA ASP A 250 23.97 6.50 16.85
C ASP A 250 22.80 5.87 17.61
N ILE A 251 21.57 6.04 17.09
CA ILE A 251 20.39 5.39 17.67
C ILE A 251 20.51 3.86 17.60
N LEU A 252 20.90 3.32 16.45
CA LEU A 252 21.02 1.89 16.21
C LEU A 252 22.18 1.26 17.00
N GLU A 253 23.31 1.96 17.12
CA GLU A 253 24.45 1.52 17.93
C GLU A 253 24.05 1.35 19.41
N GLY A 254 23.15 2.21 19.92
CA GLY A 254 22.57 2.09 21.25
C GLY A 254 21.75 0.80 21.48
N GLU A 255 21.21 0.22 20.41
CA GLU A 255 20.50 -1.07 20.41
C GLU A 255 21.42 -2.25 20.00
N GLY A 256 22.71 -2.00 19.80
CA GLY A 256 23.70 -3.01 19.38
C GLY A 256 23.63 -3.39 17.90
N ILE A 257 23.10 -2.51 17.06
CA ILE A 257 22.90 -2.73 15.62
C ILE A 257 23.89 -1.88 14.83
N ASP A 258 24.65 -2.49 13.93
CA ASP A 258 25.52 -1.78 13.00
C ASP A 258 24.80 -1.55 11.67
N LEU A 259 24.52 -0.29 11.34
CA LEU A 259 23.85 0.08 10.09
C LEU A 259 24.60 -0.37 8.83
N SER A 260 25.92 -0.61 8.92
CA SER A 260 26.74 -1.07 7.78
C SER A 260 26.49 -2.54 7.38
N ASP A 261 25.85 -3.32 8.26
CA ASP A 261 25.46 -4.70 7.97
C ASP A 261 24.24 -4.80 7.03
N TYR A 262 23.53 -3.69 6.82
CA TYR A 262 22.32 -3.63 6.02
C TYR A 262 22.59 -3.20 4.57
N GLU A 263 21.71 -3.62 3.65
CA GLU A 263 21.76 -3.25 2.22
C GLU A 263 20.99 -1.96 1.91
N GLY A 264 20.18 -1.48 2.84
CA GLY A 264 19.48 -0.20 2.75
C GLY A 264 18.45 -0.01 3.84
N ILE A 265 17.80 1.15 3.83
CA ILE A 265 16.66 1.47 4.68
C ILE A 265 15.48 2.01 3.87
N GLY A 266 14.28 1.60 4.24
CA GLY A 266 13.02 2.14 3.72
C GLY A 266 12.45 3.16 4.69
N VAL A 267 12.24 4.39 4.24
CA VAL A 267 11.65 5.45 5.07
C VAL A 267 10.24 5.75 4.58
N THR A 268 9.27 5.60 5.47
CA THR A 268 7.85 5.84 5.18
C THR A 268 7.37 7.06 5.96
N GLY A 269 6.72 7.99 5.26
CA GLY A 269 6.00 9.11 5.84
C GLY A 269 4.52 8.79 6.02
N ARG A 270 3.86 9.46 6.98
CA ARG A 270 2.42 9.32 7.26
C ARG A 270 1.51 9.61 6.06
N ASP A 271 2.01 10.31 5.06
CA ASP A 271 1.28 10.58 3.82
C ASP A 271 1.46 9.51 2.73
N GLY A 272 2.02 8.35 3.10
CA GLY A 272 2.26 7.23 2.19
C GLY A 272 3.48 7.44 1.29
N TYR A 273 4.27 8.51 1.51
CA TYR A 273 5.51 8.68 0.79
C TYR A 273 6.55 7.67 1.27
N TYR A 274 7.10 6.91 0.33
CA TYR A 274 8.18 5.97 0.57
C TYR A 274 9.43 6.35 -0.21
N THR A 275 10.59 6.19 0.42
CA THR A 275 11.88 6.22 -0.28
C THR A 275 12.79 5.12 0.26
N LEU A 276 13.55 4.52 -0.66
CA LEU A 276 14.63 3.58 -0.33
C LEU A 276 15.95 4.34 -0.34
N ILE A 277 16.69 4.28 0.76
CA ILE A 277 18.08 4.76 0.84
C ILE A 277 18.96 3.52 0.80
N ASP A 278 19.63 3.33 -0.33
CA ASP A 278 20.51 2.18 -0.57
C ASP A 278 21.83 2.28 0.21
N LYS A 279 22.55 1.15 0.26
CA LYS A 279 23.85 1.03 0.93
C LYS A 279 24.85 2.10 0.52
N GLU A 280 24.95 2.42 -0.77
CA GLU A 280 25.90 3.43 -1.27
C GLU A 280 25.64 4.81 -0.64
N LYS A 281 24.36 5.20 -0.51
CA LYS A 281 23.99 6.45 0.18
C LYS A 281 24.24 6.41 1.68
N LEU A 282 24.02 5.26 2.33
CA LEU A 282 24.26 5.07 3.76
C LEU A 282 25.76 5.03 4.13
N GLU A 283 26.61 4.63 3.19
CA GLU A 283 28.07 4.65 3.36
C GLU A 283 28.65 6.06 3.20
N THR A 284 27.98 6.91 2.43
CA THR A 284 28.48 8.27 2.09
C THR A 284 27.85 9.38 2.92
N ASN A 285 26.68 9.14 3.54
CA ASN A 285 25.95 10.16 4.28
C ASN A 285 25.41 9.62 5.61
N ASP A 286 25.40 10.49 6.62
CA ASP A 286 24.65 10.24 7.85
C ASP A 286 23.17 10.57 7.65
N VAL A 287 22.31 9.65 8.07
CA VAL A 287 20.86 9.85 8.09
C VAL A 287 20.49 10.55 9.39
N ILE A 288 20.07 11.81 9.34
CA ILE A 288 19.74 12.60 10.52
C ILE A 288 18.23 12.63 10.71
N LEU A 289 17.76 12.35 11.92
CA LEU A 289 16.34 12.37 12.29
C LEU A 289 16.01 13.71 12.95
N ALA A 290 15.82 14.74 12.13
CA ALA A 290 15.66 16.11 12.61
C ALA A 290 14.29 16.33 13.26
N TRP A 291 14.30 16.81 14.51
CA TRP A 291 13.12 17.28 15.24
C TRP A 291 13.08 18.81 15.35
N GLU A 292 14.18 19.49 15.00
CA GLU A 292 14.30 20.95 14.96
C GLU A 292 14.92 21.42 13.63
N VAL A 293 14.36 22.49 13.07
CA VAL A 293 14.81 23.14 11.82
C VAL A 293 14.81 24.65 12.01
N ASN A 294 15.94 25.30 11.71
CA ASN A 294 16.21 26.73 11.84
C ASN A 294 15.92 27.27 13.26
N GLY A 295 16.39 26.55 14.29
CA GLY A 295 16.23 26.94 15.70
C GLY A 295 14.81 26.80 16.23
N LYS A 296 13.91 26.12 15.50
CA LYS A 296 12.50 25.92 15.88
C LYS A 296 12.12 24.44 15.73
N PRO A 297 11.32 23.89 16.65
CA PRO A 297 10.75 22.56 16.44
C PRO A 297 10.10 22.45 15.07
N ILE A 298 10.20 21.29 14.44
CA ILE A 298 9.48 21.03 13.19
C ILE A 298 7.98 21.27 13.38
N LYS A 299 7.31 21.61 12.29
CA LYS A 299 5.88 21.91 12.32
C LYS A 299 5.07 20.71 12.81
N GLU A 300 3.94 20.97 13.45
CA GLU A 300 3.06 19.94 14.01
C GLU A 300 2.62 18.91 12.96
N ASP A 301 2.38 19.37 11.73
CA ASP A 301 1.99 18.53 10.60
C ASP A 301 3.17 17.75 10.00
N GLU A 302 4.43 18.06 10.35
CA GLU A 302 5.65 17.37 9.91
C GLU A 302 6.24 16.43 10.98
N LYS A 303 5.70 16.46 12.20
CA LYS A 303 6.06 15.53 13.29
C LYS A 303 5.87 14.06 12.90
N PRO A 304 6.63 13.13 13.51
CA PRO A 304 7.54 13.32 14.67
C PRO A 304 8.95 13.79 14.33
N VAL A 305 9.46 13.44 13.16
CA VAL A 305 10.80 13.83 12.66
C VAL A 305 10.77 14.02 11.15
N ARG A 306 11.78 14.72 10.65
CA ARG A 306 12.12 14.79 9.24
C ARG A 306 13.47 14.10 9.01
N VAL A 307 13.53 13.14 8.10
CA VAL A 307 14.80 12.60 7.62
C VAL A 307 15.54 13.68 6.85
N ILE A 308 16.81 13.86 7.17
CA ILE A 308 17.75 14.70 6.44
C ILE A 308 18.86 13.79 5.94
N LEU A 309 19.08 13.81 4.62
CA LEU A 309 20.16 13.08 3.98
C LEU A 309 21.02 14.12 3.23
N PRO A 310 22.10 14.63 3.84
CA PRO A 310 22.96 15.63 3.22
C PRO A 310 23.42 15.19 1.81
N ASN A 311 23.73 16.15 0.94
CA ASN A 311 24.18 15.93 -0.45
C ASN A 311 23.19 15.22 -1.39
N GLU A 312 22.08 14.72 -0.88
CA GLU A 312 21.04 14.06 -1.65
C GLU A 312 19.86 15.00 -1.92
N LEU A 313 19.11 14.71 -2.99
CA LEU A 313 17.95 15.50 -3.39
C LEU A 313 16.82 15.40 -2.36
N GLY A 314 15.97 16.43 -2.33
CA GLY A 314 14.82 16.54 -1.43
C GLY A 314 13.86 15.32 -1.35
N PRO A 315 13.67 14.49 -2.39
CA PRO A 315 12.94 13.22 -2.29
C PRO A 315 13.42 12.28 -1.18
N TYR A 316 14.71 12.28 -0.82
CA TYR A 316 15.21 11.45 0.29
C TYR A 316 14.92 12.04 1.68
N TRP A 317 14.44 13.28 1.75
CA TRP A 317 14.28 14.03 2.99
C TRP A 317 12.85 13.92 3.53
N VAL A 318 12.44 12.69 3.81
CA VAL A 318 11.07 12.31 4.16
C VAL A 318 10.58 13.04 5.41
N LYS A 319 9.35 13.54 5.36
CA LYS A 319 8.66 14.21 6.47
C LYS A 319 7.65 13.28 7.12
N MET A 320 7.19 13.60 8.32
CA MET A 320 6.13 12.85 9.00
C MET A 320 6.48 11.37 9.14
N VAL A 321 7.75 11.08 9.43
CA VAL A 321 8.25 9.70 9.42
C VAL A 321 7.42 8.85 10.37
N THR A 322 6.88 7.75 9.87
CA THR A 322 6.16 6.76 10.68
C THR A 322 7.03 5.54 10.90
N ASN A 323 7.71 5.07 9.85
CA ASN A 323 8.53 3.87 9.89
C ASN A 323 9.88 4.08 9.18
N ILE A 324 10.91 3.45 9.73
CA ILE A 324 12.21 3.22 9.09
C ILE A 324 12.47 1.71 9.15
N ASP A 325 12.43 1.04 8.01
CA ASP A 325 12.64 -0.41 7.91
C ASP A 325 14.05 -0.71 7.41
N LEU A 326 14.83 -1.46 8.19
CA LEU A 326 16.17 -1.89 7.82
C LEU A 326 16.09 -3.17 6.99
N TYR A 327 16.80 -3.19 5.85
CA TYR A 327 16.82 -4.35 4.95
C TYR A 327 18.16 -5.06 5.01
N ASP A 328 18.21 -6.24 5.63
CA ASP A 328 19.42 -7.09 5.64
C ASP A 328 19.80 -7.51 4.22
N LYS A 329 18.78 -7.72 3.38
CA LYS A 329 18.92 -8.03 1.96
C LYS A 329 17.83 -7.34 1.16
N ILE A 330 18.22 -6.81 0.02
CA ILE A 330 17.37 -6.27 -1.02
C ILE A 330 17.44 -7.25 -2.19
N SER A 331 16.30 -7.77 -2.61
CA SER A 331 16.24 -8.70 -3.72
C SER A 331 16.88 -8.09 -4.97
N PRO A 332 17.95 -8.71 -5.50
CA PRO A 332 18.66 -8.15 -6.62
C PRO A 332 17.76 -8.10 -7.85
N LYS A 333 17.90 -7.03 -8.64
CA LYS A 333 17.27 -6.97 -9.96
C LYS A 333 18.07 -7.83 -10.93
N ASP A 334 17.48 -8.94 -11.35
CA ASP A 334 18.00 -9.84 -12.36
C ASP A 334 16.92 -10.01 -13.43
N ILE A 335 16.78 -8.97 -14.25
CA ILE A 335 15.73 -8.90 -15.26
C ILE A 335 15.98 -10.00 -16.30
N ASP A 336 14.97 -10.85 -16.47
CA ASP A 336 14.93 -11.94 -17.45
C ASP A 336 14.00 -11.59 -18.61
N LYS A 337 12.96 -10.76 -18.37
CA LYS A 337 11.97 -10.39 -19.39
C LYS A 337 11.82 -8.88 -19.50
N VAL A 338 11.92 -8.36 -20.71
CA VAL A 338 11.61 -6.97 -21.05
C VAL A 338 10.37 -6.94 -21.93
N HIS A 339 9.24 -6.51 -21.36
CA HIS A 339 7.96 -6.38 -22.04
C HIS A 339 7.78 -4.99 -22.64
N ILE A 340 6.99 -4.92 -23.71
CA ILE A 340 6.56 -3.66 -24.30
C ILE A 340 5.21 -3.28 -23.68
N PHE A 341 5.06 -2.02 -23.27
CA PHE A 341 3.89 -1.60 -22.50
C PHE A 341 2.58 -1.78 -23.26
N GLU A 342 2.48 -1.33 -24.51
CA GLU A 342 1.22 -1.29 -25.25
C GLU A 342 0.57 -2.67 -25.45
N PRO A 343 1.28 -3.72 -25.91
CA PRO A 343 0.72 -5.07 -25.98
C PRO A 343 0.42 -5.68 -24.61
N LEU A 344 1.16 -5.31 -23.57
CA LEU A 344 1.00 -5.88 -22.23
C LEU A 344 -0.35 -5.51 -21.57
N VAL A 345 -0.90 -4.35 -21.93
CA VAL A 345 -2.10 -3.78 -21.32
C VAL A 345 -3.35 -3.83 -22.20
N GLU A 346 -3.27 -4.42 -23.39
CA GLU A 346 -4.35 -4.36 -24.38
C GLU A 346 -5.67 -5.02 -23.93
N ASP A 347 -5.57 -6.02 -23.07
CA ASP A 347 -6.67 -6.76 -22.45
C ASP A 347 -7.03 -6.23 -21.06
N ILE A 348 -6.39 -5.15 -20.60
CA ILE A 348 -6.69 -4.48 -19.34
C ILE A 348 -7.63 -3.31 -19.63
N GLU A 349 -8.81 -3.30 -19.01
CA GLU A 349 -9.73 -2.16 -19.12
C GLU A 349 -9.07 -0.90 -18.54
N PRO A 350 -8.94 0.19 -19.31
CA PRO A 350 -8.31 1.41 -18.82
C PRO A 350 -9.18 2.14 -17.80
N TYR A 351 -8.53 2.68 -16.77
CA TYR A 351 -9.12 3.64 -15.84
C TYR A 351 -8.82 5.07 -16.30
N TYR A 352 -9.85 5.90 -16.42
CA TYR A 352 -9.69 7.32 -16.78
C TYR A 352 -9.57 8.15 -15.51
N TYR A 353 -8.33 8.45 -15.13
CA TYR A 353 -8.03 9.18 -13.90
C TYR A 353 -8.13 10.69 -14.14
N GLU A 354 -8.82 11.41 -13.24
CA GLU A 354 -8.89 12.87 -13.32
C GLU A 354 -7.64 13.50 -12.70
N TYR A 355 -6.77 14.04 -13.55
CA TYR A 355 -5.54 14.71 -13.18
C TYR A 355 -5.58 16.17 -13.66
N TYR A 356 -5.65 17.11 -12.72
CA TYR A 356 -5.74 18.56 -12.99
C TYR A 356 -6.80 18.95 -14.05
N GLY A 357 -7.96 18.30 -14.03
CA GLY A 357 -9.08 18.58 -14.94
C GLY A 357 -9.00 17.88 -16.31
N SER A 358 -7.95 17.09 -16.56
CA SER A 358 -7.91 16.13 -17.68
C SER A 358 -8.28 14.74 -17.19
N LYS A 359 -8.99 13.96 -18.03
CA LYS A 359 -9.27 12.54 -17.78
C LYS A 359 -8.35 11.71 -18.64
N ASP A 360 -7.24 11.29 -18.06
CA ASP A 360 -6.15 10.66 -18.80
C ASP A 360 -6.20 9.13 -18.62
N LYS A 361 -6.00 8.42 -19.72
CA LYS A 361 -5.97 6.96 -19.74
C LYS A 361 -4.85 6.43 -18.85
N SER A 362 -5.21 5.52 -17.96
CA SER A 362 -4.33 4.93 -16.96
C SER A 362 -4.64 3.45 -16.76
N TYR A 363 -3.65 2.65 -16.42
CA TYR A 363 -3.81 1.21 -16.17
C TYR A 363 -3.41 0.86 -14.74
N GLU A 364 -4.23 0.07 -14.05
CA GLU A 364 -3.93 -0.37 -12.68
C GLU A 364 -2.71 -1.29 -12.68
N LEU A 365 -1.66 -0.90 -11.95
CA LEU A 365 -0.40 -1.61 -11.93
C LEU A 365 -0.56 -3.03 -11.39
N GLY A 366 -1.41 -3.26 -10.39
CA GLY A 366 -1.73 -4.59 -9.88
C GLY A 366 -2.20 -5.58 -10.97
N ARG A 367 -2.93 -5.08 -11.98
CA ARG A 367 -3.37 -5.89 -13.14
C ARG A 367 -2.20 -6.24 -14.04
N ILE A 368 -1.27 -5.31 -14.24
CA ILE A 368 -0.04 -5.55 -15.00
C ILE A 368 0.83 -6.58 -14.27
N LEU A 369 1.08 -6.37 -12.97
CA LEU A 369 1.90 -7.28 -12.15
C LEU A 369 1.33 -8.70 -12.10
N SER A 370 0.01 -8.87 -12.17
CA SER A 370 -0.65 -10.19 -12.21
C SER A 370 -0.33 -11.02 -13.46
N LYS A 371 0.27 -10.41 -14.49
CA LYS A 371 0.71 -11.08 -15.72
C LYS A 371 2.14 -11.60 -15.64
N PHE A 372 2.89 -11.23 -14.61
CA PHE A 372 4.26 -11.70 -14.43
C PHE A 372 4.28 -13.04 -13.70
N ASP A 373 5.19 -13.92 -14.10
CA ASP A 373 5.31 -15.25 -13.50
C ASP A 373 5.81 -15.18 -12.06
N GLU A 374 6.66 -14.20 -11.76
CA GLU A 374 7.26 -13.98 -10.45
C GLU A 374 7.23 -12.49 -10.07
N VAL A 375 6.64 -12.20 -8.91
CA VAL A 375 6.71 -10.89 -8.29
C VAL A 375 7.06 -11.09 -6.82
N ASP A 376 8.29 -10.77 -6.46
CA ASP A 376 8.72 -10.84 -5.07
C ASP A 376 7.99 -9.79 -4.23
N GLU A 377 7.17 -10.24 -3.26
CA GLU A 377 6.41 -9.35 -2.38
C GLU A 377 7.31 -8.49 -1.49
N LYS A 378 8.54 -8.92 -1.22
CA LYS A 378 9.56 -8.16 -0.50
C LYS A 378 10.46 -7.34 -1.43
N GLY A 379 10.28 -7.47 -2.74
CA GLY A 379 11.03 -6.76 -3.75
C GLY A 379 10.55 -5.32 -3.95
N PHE A 380 11.19 -4.64 -4.91
CA PHE A 380 10.90 -3.26 -5.26
C PHE A 380 10.33 -3.12 -6.67
N PHE A 381 9.29 -2.30 -6.76
CA PHE A 381 8.85 -1.68 -7.99
C PHE A 381 9.71 -0.44 -8.26
N THR A 382 10.45 -0.47 -9.36
CA THR A 382 11.39 0.60 -9.70
C THR A 382 10.95 1.30 -10.96
N MET A 383 10.93 2.62 -10.92
CA MET A 383 10.55 3.49 -12.03
C MET A 383 11.75 4.33 -12.43
N VAL A 384 11.96 4.49 -13.74
CA VAL A 384 13.06 5.30 -14.27
C VAL A 384 12.53 6.31 -15.28
N SER A 385 12.90 7.57 -15.10
CA SER A 385 12.54 8.70 -15.97
C SER A 385 13.59 8.97 -17.05
N VAL A 386 13.21 9.69 -18.11
CA VAL A 386 14.14 10.16 -19.17
C VAL A 386 15.29 11.02 -18.65
N ASP A 387 15.10 11.71 -17.52
CA ASP A 387 16.14 12.53 -16.87
C ASP A 387 17.08 11.71 -15.98
N GLY A 388 16.92 10.39 -15.94
CA GLY A 388 17.72 9.47 -15.12
C GLY A 388 17.23 9.36 -13.68
N TYR A 389 16.15 10.04 -13.29
CA TYR A 389 15.60 9.88 -11.95
C TYR A 389 15.06 8.45 -11.75
N VAL A 390 15.56 7.79 -10.71
CA VAL A 390 15.16 6.44 -10.29
C VAL A 390 14.38 6.56 -8.99
N LYS A 391 13.23 5.89 -8.92
CA LYS A 391 12.44 5.79 -7.69
C LYS A 391 12.05 4.34 -7.43
N ASN A 392 12.25 3.91 -6.20
CA ASN A 392 11.82 2.60 -5.70
C ASN A 392 10.59 2.76 -4.82
N GLU A 393 9.65 1.83 -4.97
CA GLU A 393 8.50 1.66 -4.08
C GLU A 393 8.37 0.18 -3.74
N THR A 394 7.87 -0.14 -2.54
CA THR A 394 7.68 -1.54 -2.15
C THR A 394 6.58 -2.17 -3.01
N ILE A 395 6.73 -3.45 -3.35
CA ILE A 395 5.72 -4.15 -4.14
C ILE A 395 4.35 -4.12 -3.45
N SER A 396 4.31 -4.28 -2.13
CA SER A 396 3.06 -4.22 -1.35
C SER A 396 2.30 -2.91 -1.54
N MET A 397 2.98 -1.76 -1.60
CA MET A 397 2.34 -0.44 -1.75
C MET A 397 1.73 -0.21 -3.13
N VAL A 398 2.26 -0.85 -4.17
CA VAL A 398 1.87 -0.54 -5.55
C VAL A 398 0.88 -1.54 -6.16
N ARG A 399 0.46 -2.55 -5.39
CA ARG A 399 -0.47 -3.60 -5.87
C ARG A 399 -1.90 -3.12 -6.04
N GLN A 400 -2.35 -2.16 -5.24
CA GLN A 400 -3.73 -1.69 -5.26
C GLN A 400 -3.80 -0.19 -5.44
N ARG A 401 -4.76 0.26 -6.26
CA ARG A 401 -5.05 1.68 -6.48
C ARG A 401 -3.83 2.51 -6.92
N TYR A 402 -2.87 1.85 -7.53
CA TYR A 402 -1.70 2.42 -8.15
C TYR A 402 -1.82 2.26 -9.65
N PHE A 403 -1.59 3.32 -10.42
CA PHE A 403 -1.83 3.31 -11.85
C PHE A 403 -0.67 3.89 -12.63
N ILE A 404 -0.51 3.42 -13.86
CA ILE A 404 0.37 3.99 -14.86
C ILE A 404 -0.48 4.78 -15.85
N LYS A 405 -0.37 6.11 -15.76
CA LYS A 405 -0.95 7.07 -16.70
C LYS A 405 -0.12 7.11 -17.97
N VAL A 406 -0.77 7.04 -19.13
CA VAL A 406 -0.09 6.96 -20.44
C VAL A 406 -0.48 8.05 -21.43
N GLU A 407 -1.52 8.82 -21.13
CA GLU A 407 -1.95 9.97 -21.94
C GLU A 407 -1.80 11.28 -21.16
N GLY A 408 -1.84 12.41 -21.86
CA GLY A 408 -1.76 13.75 -21.27
C GLY A 408 -0.37 14.13 -20.77
N ASP A 409 -0.30 15.26 -20.07
CA ASP A 409 0.97 15.85 -19.64
C ASP A 409 1.75 14.93 -18.71
N ASN A 410 3.09 14.96 -18.86
CA ASN A 410 4.05 14.18 -18.08
C ASN A 410 4.00 12.66 -18.30
N ALA A 411 3.14 12.13 -19.17
CA ALA A 411 3.07 10.70 -19.42
C ALA A 411 4.35 10.14 -20.10
N PRO A 412 4.68 8.86 -19.87
CA PRO A 412 4.08 7.96 -18.88
C PRO A 412 4.43 8.36 -17.44
N MET A 413 3.50 8.18 -16.50
CA MET A 413 3.65 8.63 -15.12
C MET A 413 2.91 7.72 -14.14
N ASN A 414 3.48 7.44 -12.96
CA ASN A 414 2.75 6.79 -11.87
C ASN A 414 1.75 7.76 -11.22
N ILE A 415 0.57 7.27 -10.85
CA ILE A 415 -0.44 8.02 -10.12
C ILE A 415 -1.15 7.11 -9.11
N ALA A 416 -1.55 7.69 -7.98
CA ALA A 416 -2.44 7.04 -7.02
C ALA A 416 -3.36 8.09 -6.38
N PRO A 417 -4.54 7.71 -5.87
CA PRO A 417 -5.48 8.62 -5.19
C PRO A 417 -4.87 9.39 -4.01
N THR A 418 -3.88 8.79 -3.35
CA THR A 418 -3.19 9.37 -2.18
C THR A 418 -2.04 10.30 -2.57
N PHE A 419 -1.66 10.34 -3.85
CA PHE A 419 -0.49 11.09 -4.27
C PHE A 419 -0.69 12.60 -4.19
N LYS A 420 0.28 13.25 -3.56
CA LYS A 420 0.50 14.70 -3.62
C LYS A 420 1.41 15.05 -4.78
N LEU A 421 1.38 16.33 -5.17
CA LEU A 421 2.29 16.86 -6.19
C LEU A 421 3.75 16.59 -5.79
N GLY A 422 4.53 16.04 -6.73
CA GLY A 422 5.94 15.71 -6.52
C GLY A 422 6.21 14.24 -6.17
N MET A 423 5.17 13.43 -5.94
CA MET A 423 5.32 11.98 -5.70
C MET A 423 5.51 11.17 -7.00
N ASN A 424 5.27 11.80 -8.14
CA ASN A 424 5.25 11.17 -9.45
C ASN A 424 6.63 11.14 -10.12
N VAL A 425 6.97 10.00 -10.73
CA VAL A 425 8.00 9.82 -11.75
C VAL A 425 7.37 10.11 -13.10
N LYS A 426 7.82 11.19 -13.74
CA LYS A 426 7.28 11.69 -15.00
C LYS A 426 8.09 11.16 -16.17
N HIS A 427 7.48 11.07 -17.34
CA HIS A 427 8.16 10.67 -18.58
C HIS A 427 8.98 9.38 -18.41
N MET A 428 8.38 8.35 -17.83
CA MET A 428 9.08 7.10 -17.56
C MET A 428 9.58 6.45 -18.85
N THR A 429 10.84 6.04 -18.86
CA THR A 429 11.43 5.18 -19.91
C THR A 429 11.00 3.74 -19.70
N HIS A 430 11.00 3.29 -18.45
CA HIS A 430 10.59 1.95 -18.06
C HIS A 430 10.23 1.87 -16.57
N PHE A 431 9.62 0.76 -16.18
CA PHE A 431 9.54 0.30 -14.80
C PHE A 431 9.92 -1.17 -14.69
N SER A 432 10.27 -1.66 -13.49
CA SER A 432 10.68 -3.06 -13.30
C SER A 432 10.39 -3.61 -11.90
N THR A 433 10.25 -4.93 -11.82
CA THR A 433 10.26 -5.75 -10.59
C THR A 433 11.63 -6.42 -10.44
N THR A 434 11.70 -7.63 -9.86
CA THR A 434 12.92 -8.42 -9.74
C THR A 434 13.32 -9.10 -11.06
N LYS A 435 12.35 -9.64 -11.79
CA LYS A 435 12.54 -10.46 -13.00
C LYS A 435 12.01 -9.83 -14.29
N ASP A 436 11.08 -8.88 -14.18
CA ASP A 436 10.40 -8.29 -15.32
C ASP A 436 10.62 -6.78 -15.38
N ALA A 437 10.83 -6.26 -16.57
CA ALA A 437 10.81 -4.83 -16.88
C ALA A 437 9.78 -4.55 -17.97
N VAL A 438 9.19 -3.35 -17.95
CA VAL A 438 8.26 -2.88 -18.97
C VAL A 438 8.75 -1.55 -19.50
N ILE A 439 8.94 -1.47 -20.81
CA ILE A 439 9.48 -0.28 -21.48
C ILE A 439 8.39 0.52 -22.19
N PHE A 440 8.62 1.81 -22.32
CA PHE A 440 7.85 2.72 -23.17
C PHE A 440 8.74 3.14 -24.35
N PRO A 441 8.61 2.51 -25.55
CA PRO A 441 9.54 2.74 -26.66
C PRO A 441 9.72 4.22 -27.03
N ASN A 442 8.63 4.99 -27.04
CA ASN A 442 8.62 6.43 -27.30
C ASN A 442 9.47 7.27 -26.32
N LYS A 443 9.65 6.80 -25.08
CA LYS A 443 10.51 7.45 -24.08
C LYS A 443 11.91 6.85 -24.09
N MET A 444 12.01 5.56 -24.38
CA MET A 444 13.29 4.88 -24.51
C MET A 444 14.17 5.49 -25.61
N SER A 445 13.59 5.93 -26.74
CA SER A 445 14.33 6.57 -27.83
C SER A 445 15.09 7.84 -27.43
N GLN A 446 14.74 8.46 -26.30
CA GLN A 446 15.39 9.68 -25.80
C GLN A 446 16.67 9.39 -25.01
N VAL A 447 16.89 8.12 -24.60
CA VAL A 447 18.00 7.73 -23.71
C VAL A 447 18.89 6.63 -24.29
N VAL A 448 18.57 6.10 -25.48
CA VAL A 448 19.33 5.03 -26.14
C VAL A 448 19.91 5.48 -27.48
N ARG A 449 20.95 4.80 -27.99
CA ARG A 449 21.47 5.05 -29.34
C ARG A 449 20.43 4.69 -30.39
N THR A 450 20.24 5.57 -31.37
CA THR A 450 19.30 5.36 -32.49
C THR A 450 20.01 5.32 -33.85
N LYS A 451 19.33 4.73 -34.85
CA LYS A 451 19.76 4.66 -36.24
C LYS A 451 18.54 4.69 -37.16
N ASP A 452 18.66 5.32 -38.32
CA ASP A 452 17.65 5.22 -39.38
C ASP A 452 17.62 3.81 -39.98
N ILE A 453 16.45 3.17 -39.95
CA ILE A 453 16.17 1.87 -40.54
C ILE A 453 15.00 2.06 -41.51
N GLY A 454 15.31 2.25 -42.79
CA GLY A 454 14.29 2.43 -43.83
C GLY A 454 13.38 3.64 -43.61
N GLY A 455 13.91 4.75 -43.10
CA GLY A 455 13.13 5.95 -42.79
C GLY A 455 12.38 5.92 -41.46
N LYS A 456 12.62 4.90 -40.62
CA LYS A 456 12.09 4.79 -39.26
C LYS A 456 13.22 4.86 -38.24
N GLU A 457 12.92 5.40 -37.06
CA GLU A 457 13.88 5.44 -35.95
C GLU A 457 13.99 4.04 -35.31
N GLY A 458 15.17 3.43 -35.42
CA GLY A 458 15.52 2.17 -34.77
C GLY A 458 16.35 2.43 -33.51
N LEU A 459 15.92 1.88 -32.38
CA LEU A 459 16.58 1.93 -31.09
C LEU A 459 17.52 0.73 -30.96
N LEU A 460 18.79 0.94 -30.61
CA LEU A 460 19.73 -0.17 -30.47
C LEU A 460 19.26 -1.13 -29.37
N LEU A 461 19.07 -2.42 -29.70
CA LEU A 461 18.47 -3.39 -28.78
C LEU A 461 19.33 -3.61 -27.52
N GLU A 462 20.65 -3.60 -27.67
CA GLU A 462 21.61 -3.63 -26.55
C GLU A 462 21.28 -2.54 -25.50
N ASP A 463 21.17 -1.29 -25.95
CA ASP A 463 20.92 -0.16 -25.05
C ASP A 463 19.55 -0.26 -24.40
N VAL A 464 18.52 -0.69 -25.14
CA VAL A 464 17.17 -0.87 -24.60
C VAL A 464 17.17 -1.89 -23.46
N LEU A 465 17.78 -3.05 -23.67
CA LEU A 465 17.84 -4.12 -22.66
C LEU A 465 18.71 -3.72 -21.46
N LEU A 466 19.87 -3.10 -21.68
CA LEU A 466 20.74 -2.59 -20.61
C LEU A 466 20.02 -1.51 -19.78
N THR A 467 19.31 -0.59 -20.44
CA THR A 467 18.59 0.51 -19.80
C THR A 467 17.43 -0.03 -18.97
N ALA A 468 16.72 -1.04 -19.46
CA ALA A 468 15.66 -1.73 -18.72
C ALA A 468 16.16 -2.56 -17.51
N GLY A 469 17.48 -2.63 -17.30
CA GLY A 469 18.10 -3.33 -16.17
C GLY A 469 18.48 -4.79 -16.46
N MET A 470 18.32 -5.27 -17.68
CA MET A 470 18.76 -6.62 -18.05
C MET A 470 20.29 -6.69 -18.09
N ARG A 471 20.84 -7.77 -17.53
CA ARG A 471 22.28 -8.09 -17.53
C ARG A 471 22.48 -9.50 -18.03
N TRP A 472 23.54 -9.73 -18.79
CA TRP A 472 23.82 -10.99 -19.48
C TRP A 472 25.33 -11.23 -19.62
N SER A 473 25.70 -12.49 -19.92
CA SER A 473 27.05 -12.87 -20.35
C SER A 473 27.11 -13.01 -21.88
N GLU A 474 28.32 -13.16 -22.43
CA GLU A 474 28.53 -13.31 -23.88
C GLU A 474 27.93 -14.63 -24.43
N GLU A 475 27.67 -15.62 -23.58
CA GLU A 475 27.03 -16.89 -23.95
C GLU A 475 25.49 -16.83 -23.99
N ALA A 476 24.89 -15.71 -23.57
CA ALA A 476 23.45 -15.57 -23.44
C ALA A 476 22.72 -15.68 -24.79
N ARG A 477 21.50 -16.21 -24.73
CA ARG A 477 20.54 -16.25 -25.84
C ARG A 477 19.33 -15.39 -25.50
N PHE A 478 18.66 -14.87 -26.53
CA PHE A 478 17.49 -14.03 -26.36
C PHE A 478 16.34 -14.56 -27.20
N ALA A 479 15.16 -14.73 -26.59
CA ALA A 479 13.94 -15.06 -27.29
C ALA A 479 13.14 -13.78 -27.56
N LEU A 480 12.88 -13.51 -28.85
CA LEU A 480 11.92 -12.51 -29.29
C LEU A 480 10.55 -13.18 -29.35
N ALA A 481 9.59 -12.70 -28.56
CA ALA A 481 8.23 -13.24 -28.55
C ALA A 481 7.26 -12.29 -29.24
N ASP A 482 6.40 -12.82 -30.12
CA ASP A 482 5.33 -12.06 -30.77
C ASP A 482 3.96 -12.29 -30.09
N ARG A 483 3.00 -11.48 -30.50
CA ARG A 483 1.61 -11.51 -30.01
C ARG A 483 0.87 -12.83 -30.28
N ASN A 484 1.27 -13.58 -31.29
CA ASN A 484 0.61 -14.81 -31.73
C ASN A 484 1.23 -16.08 -31.10
N GLY A 485 2.13 -15.91 -30.13
CA GLY A 485 2.85 -17.00 -29.47
C GLY A 485 4.01 -17.55 -30.29
N GLY A 486 4.43 -16.86 -31.35
CA GLY A 486 5.66 -17.14 -32.06
C GLY A 486 6.85 -16.69 -31.23
N GLU A 487 7.90 -17.52 -31.17
CA GLU A 487 9.18 -17.15 -30.58
C GLU A 487 10.30 -17.33 -31.60
N ARG A 488 11.24 -16.40 -31.61
CA ARG A 488 12.48 -16.49 -32.37
C ARG A 488 13.67 -16.25 -31.46
N GLU A 489 14.56 -17.23 -31.37
CA GLU A 489 15.82 -17.08 -30.67
C GLU A 489 16.84 -16.31 -31.52
N ILE A 490 17.59 -15.41 -30.88
CA ILE A 490 18.74 -14.69 -31.43
C ILE A 490 19.95 -14.86 -30.50
N SER A 491 21.14 -14.88 -31.08
CA SER A 491 22.42 -14.89 -30.37
C SER A 491 22.76 -13.53 -29.75
N TYR A 492 23.73 -13.52 -28.81
CA TYR A 492 24.37 -12.31 -28.32
C TYR A 492 24.86 -11.39 -29.47
N GLU A 493 25.59 -11.92 -30.45
CA GLU A 493 26.07 -11.13 -31.60
C GLU A 493 24.93 -10.56 -32.46
N GLU A 494 23.85 -11.31 -32.65
CA GLU A 494 22.67 -10.81 -33.36
C GLU A 494 21.97 -9.69 -32.58
N MET A 495 21.83 -9.84 -31.26
CA MET A 495 21.24 -8.84 -30.38
C MET A 495 22.02 -7.51 -30.43
N LEU A 496 23.35 -7.56 -30.37
CA LEU A 496 24.21 -6.37 -30.47
C LEU A 496 24.04 -5.58 -31.78
N ASN A 497 23.65 -6.26 -32.85
CA ASN A 497 23.47 -5.66 -34.18
C ASN A 497 21.99 -5.45 -34.55
N SER A 498 21.09 -5.63 -33.59
CA SER A 498 19.65 -5.51 -33.79
C SER A 498 19.11 -4.17 -33.30
N TYR A 499 18.07 -3.69 -33.98
CA TYR A 499 17.38 -2.44 -33.67
C TYR A 499 15.89 -2.69 -33.46
N MET A 500 15.34 -2.14 -32.40
CA MET A 500 13.92 -2.10 -32.10
C MET A 500 13.30 -0.89 -32.80
N VAL A 501 12.33 -1.12 -33.68
CA VAL A 501 11.57 -0.06 -34.36
C VAL A 501 10.15 -0.06 -33.82
N TYR A 502 9.69 1.09 -33.31
CA TYR A 502 8.33 1.28 -32.83
C TYR A 502 7.55 2.14 -33.83
N ASP A 503 6.48 1.59 -34.38
CA ASP A 503 5.65 2.24 -35.40
C ASP A 503 4.19 1.80 -35.26
N GLU A 504 3.25 2.74 -35.33
CA GLU A 504 1.80 2.49 -35.20
C GLU A 504 1.40 1.55 -34.04
N ASN A 505 1.99 1.73 -32.85
CA ASN A 505 1.81 0.88 -31.66
C ASN A 505 2.29 -0.57 -31.81
N MET A 506 3.20 -0.83 -32.75
CA MET A 506 3.78 -2.13 -33.00
C MET A 506 5.29 -2.06 -32.94
N VAL A 507 5.90 -3.04 -32.28
CA VAL A 507 7.36 -3.17 -32.21
C VAL A 507 7.82 -4.25 -33.17
N SER A 508 8.87 -3.96 -33.92
CA SER A 508 9.56 -4.92 -34.79
C SER A 508 11.06 -4.86 -34.55
N ILE A 509 11.75 -5.99 -34.68
CA ILE A 509 13.21 -6.07 -34.55
C ILE A 509 13.84 -6.21 -35.94
N TYR A 510 14.84 -5.39 -36.22
CA TYR A 510 15.57 -5.34 -37.47
C TYR A 510 17.06 -5.65 -37.26
N GLN A 511 17.70 -6.22 -38.26
CA GLN A 511 19.16 -6.34 -38.33
C GLN A 511 19.62 -5.79 -39.69
N GLY A 512 20.30 -4.64 -39.67
CA GLY A 512 20.41 -3.81 -40.87
C GLY A 512 19.03 -3.40 -41.37
N ASP A 513 18.78 -3.50 -42.68
CA ASP A 513 17.48 -3.18 -43.28
C ASP A 513 16.51 -4.38 -43.30
N ARG A 514 16.90 -5.52 -42.73
CA ARG A 514 16.10 -6.76 -42.73
C ARG A 514 15.27 -6.85 -41.44
N GLU A 515 13.95 -6.95 -41.59
CA GLU A 515 13.05 -7.30 -40.47
C GLU A 515 13.30 -8.74 -40.03
N LEU A 516 13.68 -8.93 -38.76
CA LEU A 516 13.86 -10.24 -38.15
C LEU A 516 12.54 -10.81 -37.64
N MET A 517 11.75 -9.97 -36.96
CA MET A 517 10.46 -10.36 -36.39
C MET A 517 9.62 -9.11 -36.12
N LYS A 518 8.30 -9.25 -36.27
CA LYS A 518 7.32 -8.17 -36.18
C LYS A 518 6.31 -8.46 -35.08
N ASP A 519 5.68 -7.41 -34.56
CA ASP A 519 4.67 -7.48 -33.50
C ASP A 519 5.20 -8.14 -32.23
N ILE A 520 6.41 -7.73 -31.84
CA ILE A 520 7.07 -8.17 -30.63
C ILE A 520 6.30 -7.64 -29.41
N ILE A 521 6.14 -8.51 -28.41
CA ILE A 521 5.52 -8.18 -27.13
C ILE A 521 6.53 -8.22 -25.98
N ARG A 522 7.58 -9.05 -26.08
CA ARG A 522 8.69 -9.10 -25.12
C ARG A 522 9.98 -9.63 -25.72
N VAL A 523 11.08 -9.32 -25.04
CA VAL A 523 12.39 -9.96 -25.22
C VAL A 523 12.77 -10.67 -23.92
N GLU A 524 13.18 -11.92 -24.01
CA GLU A 524 13.48 -12.78 -22.85
C GLU A 524 14.91 -13.33 -22.92
N LYS A 525 15.67 -13.20 -21.83
CA LYS A 525 17.00 -13.79 -21.66
C LYS A 525 16.83 -15.29 -21.36
N ARG A 526 17.60 -16.13 -22.07
CA ARG A 526 17.57 -17.60 -21.98
C ARG A 526 18.87 -18.16 -21.42
#